data_AF-A0A2V9PB88-F1
#
_entry.id   AF-A0A2V9PB88-F1
#
_cell.length_a   1.000
_cell.length_b   1.000
_cell.length_c   1.000
_cell.angle_alpha   90.00
_cell.angle_beta   90.00
_cell.angle_gamma   90.00
#
_symmetry.space_group_name_H-M   'P 1'
#
loop_
_entity.id
_entity.type
_entity.pdbx_description
1 polymer ?
#
loop_
_entity_poly.entity_id
_entity_poly.type
_entity_poly.pdbx_seq_one_letter_code
_entity_poly.pdbx_strand_id
1 'polypeptide(L)'
;MAQFPITYYFDTGEPETALAGALPYLLELSERASRATQSGLRLAGTVLGGAAHSFLEMLAEDFLSMPQDDKLAIMRTYATERMSDLILADRTISYKKEEQEREAA
;
A
#
# COMPACT_ATOMS: atom_id res chain seq x y z
N MET A 1 30.43 -4.73 12.60
CA MET A 1 29.39 -5.45 11.83
C MET A 1 28.12 -4.61 11.91
N ALA A 2 27.82 -3.85 10.86
CA ALA A 2 26.59 -3.07 10.79
C ALA A 2 25.56 -3.90 10.02
N GLN A 3 24.51 -4.33 10.71
CA GLN A 3 23.36 -4.98 10.10
C GLN A 3 22.41 -3.87 9.64
N PHE A 4 22.36 -3.62 8.34
CA PHE A 4 21.36 -2.74 7.77
C PHE A 4 20.02 -3.47 7.78
N PRO A 5 18.92 -2.87 8.30
CA PRO A 5 17.61 -3.44 8.11
C PRO A 5 17.31 -3.43 6.60
N ILE A 6 17.08 -4.61 6.03
CA ILE A 6 16.57 -4.73 4.67
C ILE A 6 15.09 -4.34 4.72
N THR A 7 14.82 -3.04 4.71
CA THR A 7 13.47 -2.51 4.61
C THR A 7 13.19 -2.24 3.13
N TYR A 8 12.94 -3.29 2.33
CA TYR A 8 12.28 -3.11 1.03
C TYR A 8 10.79 -2.88 1.27
N TYR A 9 10.46 -1.74 1.88
CA TYR A 9 9.15 -1.18 1.68
C TYR A 9 9.15 -0.63 0.26
N PHE A 10 8.25 -1.12 -0.58
CA PHE A 10 7.97 -0.57 -1.90
C PHE A 10 7.52 0.89 -1.74
N ASP A 11 8.49 1.79 -1.58
CA ASP A 11 8.33 3.23 -1.69
C ASP A 11 8.39 3.55 -3.19
N THR A 12 7.29 3.28 -3.86
CA THR A 12 7.04 3.91 -5.16
C THR A 12 6.59 5.32 -4.82
N GLY A 13 7.48 6.31 -4.95
CA GLY A 13 7.23 7.73 -4.64
C GLY A 13 6.07 8.39 -5.41
N GLU A 14 5.26 7.61 -6.11
CA GLU A 14 4.02 7.99 -6.75
C GLU A 14 2.84 7.25 -6.07
N PRO A 15 2.05 7.93 -5.23
CA PRO A 15 0.90 7.33 -4.54
C PRO A 15 -0.15 6.73 -5.50
N GLU A 16 -0.16 7.17 -6.75
CA GLU A 16 -1.05 6.69 -7.81
C GLU A 16 -0.68 5.29 -8.33
N THR A 17 0.60 4.91 -8.23
CA THR A 17 1.10 3.57 -8.63
C THR A 17 1.28 2.64 -7.45
N ALA A 18 1.03 3.13 -6.23
CA ALA A 18 1.09 2.33 -5.02
C ALA A 18 0.11 1.16 -5.11
N LEU A 19 0.57 -0.02 -4.68
CA LEU A 19 -0.24 -1.24 -4.68
C LEU A 19 -1.60 -1.04 -3.97
N ALA A 20 -1.66 -0.17 -2.96
CA ALA A 20 -2.89 0.20 -2.28
C ALA A 20 -3.97 0.76 -3.22
N GLY A 21 -3.59 1.60 -4.20
CA GLY A 21 -4.50 2.15 -5.21
C GLY A 21 -4.86 1.15 -6.31
N ALA A 22 -3.94 0.23 -6.64
CA ALA A 22 -4.14 -0.75 -7.70
C ALA A 22 -4.96 -1.99 -7.28
N LEU A 23 -5.02 -2.31 -5.98
CA LEU A 23 -5.68 -3.52 -5.46
C LEU A 23 -7.16 -3.67 -5.84
N PRO A 24 -8.01 -2.64 -5.73
CA PRO A 24 -9.42 -2.74 -6.15
C PRO A 24 -9.54 -3.09 -7.64
N TYR A 25 -8.71 -2.47 -8.49
CA TYR A 25 -8.68 -2.74 -9.91
C TYR A 25 -8.16 -4.15 -10.22
N LEU A 26 -7.12 -4.62 -9.52
CA LEU A 26 -6.62 -5.99 -9.64
C LEU A 26 -7.69 -7.03 -9.29
N LEU A 27 -8.49 -6.79 -8.25
CA LEU A 27 -9.60 -7.67 -7.89
C LEU A 27 -10.67 -7.71 -8.98
N GLU A 28 -11.12 -6.54 -9.47
CA GLU A 28 -12.09 -6.46 -10.57
C GLU A 28 -11.56 -7.17 -11.83
N LEU A 29 -10.30 -6.93 -12.18
CA LEU A 29 -9.65 -7.54 -13.33
C LEU A 29 -9.57 -9.06 -13.18
N SER A 30 -9.23 -9.56 -12.00
CA SER A 30 -9.17 -10.98 -11.71
C SER A 30 -10.55 -11.65 -11.83
N GLU A 31 -11.60 -10.99 -11.34
CA GLU A 31 -12.98 -11.48 -11.42
C GLU A 31 -13.43 -11.55 -12.88
N ARG A 32 -13.20 -10.48 -13.65
CA ARG A 32 -13.53 -10.44 -15.08
C ARG A 32 -12.75 -11.50 -15.87
N ALA A 33 -11.46 -11.63 -15.61
CA ALA A 33 -10.61 -12.62 -16.27
C ALA A 33 -11.06 -14.05 -15.92
N SER A 34 -11.45 -14.33 -14.67
CA SER A 34 -11.95 -15.65 -14.24
C SER A 34 -13.25 -16.08 -14.93
N ARG A 35 -13.99 -15.15 -15.55
CA ARG A 35 -15.20 -15.40 -16.34
C ARG A 35 -14.94 -15.46 -17.83
N ALA A 36 -13.70 -15.27 -18.27
CA ALA A 36 -13.34 -15.28 -19.69
C ALA A 36 -13.56 -16.67 -20.31
N THR A 37 -13.99 -16.68 -21.58
CA THR A 37 -14.16 -17.93 -22.36
C THR A 37 -12.82 -18.62 -22.59
N GLN A 38 -11.76 -17.84 -22.85
CA GLN A 38 -10.41 -18.34 -23.06
C GLN A 38 -9.87 -18.96 -21.76
N SER A 39 -9.48 -20.24 -21.82
CA SER A 39 -9.03 -21.00 -20.66
C SER A 39 -7.79 -20.41 -19.98
N GLY A 40 -6.83 -19.91 -20.76
CA GLY A 40 -5.63 -19.27 -20.22
C GLY A 40 -5.93 -18.02 -19.40
N LEU A 41 -6.79 -17.13 -19.91
CA LEU A 41 -7.22 -15.93 -19.18
C LEU A 41 -8.01 -16.27 -17.92
N ARG A 42 -8.87 -17.30 -18.00
CA ARG A 42 -9.62 -17.76 -16.84
C ARG A 42 -8.73 -18.26 -15.72
N LEU A 43 -7.76 -19.12 -16.05
CA LEU A 43 -6.78 -19.61 -15.08
C LEU A 43 -5.97 -18.46 -14.47
N ALA A 44 -5.48 -17.54 -15.30
CA ALA A 44 -4.75 -16.37 -14.83
C ALA A 44 -5.60 -15.50 -13.89
N GLY A 45 -6.88 -15.28 -14.22
CA GLY A 45 -7.83 -14.55 -13.37
C GLY A 45 -8.06 -15.23 -12.03
N THR A 46 -8.27 -16.55 -12.00
CA THR A 46 -8.44 -17.31 -10.75
C THR A 46 -7.20 -17.23 -9.87
N VAL A 47 -6.00 -17.42 -10.45
CA VAL A 47 -4.74 -17.33 -9.70
C VAL A 47 -4.51 -15.92 -9.16
N LEU A 48 -4.74 -14.90 -9.99
CA LEU A 48 -4.57 -13.50 -9.59
C LEU A 48 -5.54 -13.12 -8.46
N GLY A 49 -6.81 -13.54 -8.56
CA GLY A 49 -7.82 -13.27 -7.54
C GLY A 49 -7.51 -13.95 -6.21
N GLY A 50 -7.02 -15.20 -6.26
CA GLY A 50 -6.55 -15.93 -5.09
C GLY A 50 -5.34 -15.25 -4.44
N ALA A 51 -4.33 -14.84 -5.23
CA ALA A 51 -3.17 -14.12 -4.72
C ALA A 51 -3.54 -12.78 -4.05
N ALA A 52 -4.45 -12.02 -4.67
CA ALA A 52 -4.95 -10.78 -4.09
C ALA A 52 -5.73 -11.03 -2.79
N HIS A 53 -6.53 -12.10 -2.72
CA HIS A 53 -7.23 -12.48 -1.49
C HIS A 53 -6.27 -12.85 -0.36
N SER A 54 -5.31 -13.74 -0.62
CA SER A 54 -4.32 -14.15 0.39
C SER A 54 -3.47 -12.97 0.86
N PHE A 55 -3.16 -12.03 -0.04
CA PHE A 55 -2.47 -10.80 0.35
C PHE A 55 -3.31 -9.94 1.32
N LEU A 56 -4.63 -9.81 1.08
CA LEU A 56 -5.51 -9.07 1.99
C LEU A 56 -5.69 -9.78 3.34
N GLU A 57 -5.76 -11.11 3.35
CA GLU A 57 -5.82 -11.91 4.58
C GLU A 57 -4.56 -11.71 5.43
N MET A 58 -3.38 -11.80 4.80
CA MET A 58 -2.09 -11.51 5.43
C MET A 58 -2.02 -10.07 5.94
N LEU A 59 -2.47 -9.08 5.15
CA LEU A 59 -2.52 -7.68 5.61
C LEU A 59 -3.41 -7.51 6.85
N ALA A 60 -4.59 -8.11 6.83
CA ALA A 60 -5.55 -8.01 7.92
C ALA A 60 -4.99 -8.61 9.23
N GLU A 61 -4.37 -9.79 9.15
CA GLU A 61 -3.85 -10.51 10.31
C GLU A 61 -2.53 -9.92 10.81
N ASP A 62 -1.54 -9.79 9.94
CA ASP A 62 -0.15 -9.52 10.34
C ASP A 62 0.14 -8.02 10.53
N PHE A 63 -0.60 -7.15 9.84
CA PHE A 63 -0.27 -5.72 9.77
C PHE A 63 -1.37 -4.81 10.33
N LEU A 64 -2.64 -5.14 10.13
CA LEU A 64 -3.75 -4.26 10.51
C LEU A 64 -4.48 -4.74 11.77
N SER A 65 -4.28 -5.97 12.21
CA SER A 65 -5.02 -6.57 13.33
C SER A 65 -6.55 -6.44 13.17
N MET A 66 -7.05 -6.68 11.96
CA MET A 66 -8.45 -6.56 11.58
C MET A 66 -9.04 -7.92 11.19
N PRO A 67 -10.37 -8.13 11.32
CA PRO A 67 -11.05 -9.30 10.75
C PRO A 67 -10.84 -9.41 9.23
N GLN A 68 -10.72 -10.64 8.71
CA GLN A 68 -10.46 -10.93 7.29
C GLN A 68 -11.73 -10.81 6.40
N ASP A 69 -12.88 -10.61 7.03
CA ASP A 69 -14.20 -10.74 6.43
C ASP A 69 -14.52 -9.57 5.47
N ASP A 70 -14.02 -8.37 5.80
CA ASP A 70 -14.31 -7.14 5.06
C ASP A 70 -13.10 -6.66 4.26
N LYS A 71 -12.95 -7.22 3.07
CA LYS A 71 -11.86 -6.90 2.12
C LYS A 71 -11.83 -5.42 1.72
N LEU A 72 -13.00 -4.77 1.66
CA LEU A 72 -13.07 -3.34 1.34
C LEU A 72 -12.55 -2.50 2.50
N ALA A 73 -12.90 -2.86 3.74
CA ALA A 73 -12.33 -2.21 4.92
C ALA A 73 -10.81 -2.41 4.98
N ILE A 74 -10.30 -3.63 4.76
CA ILE A 74 -8.87 -3.93 4.73
C ILE A 74 -8.13 -3.06 3.70
N MET A 75 -8.64 -2.98 2.47
CA MET A 75 -8.04 -2.16 1.42
C MET A 75 -8.04 -0.66 1.77
N ARG A 76 -9.12 -0.15 2.38
CA ARG A 76 -9.21 1.25 2.82
C ARG A 76 -8.22 1.56 3.94
N THR A 77 -8.12 0.68 4.93
CA THR A 77 -7.16 0.83 6.03
C THR A 77 -5.74 0.74 5.50
N TYR A 78 -5.43 -0.23 4.63
CA TYR A 78 -4.13 -0.35 3.98
C TYR A 78 -3.75 0.90 3.18
N ALA A 79 -4.69 1.47 2.42
CA ALA A 79 -4.48 2.72 1.72
C ALA A 79 -4.24 3.89 2.69
N THR A 80 -4.98 3.96 3.79
CA THR A 80 -4.83 5.01 4.80
C THR A 80 -3.47 4.93 5.47
N GLU A 81 -3.05 3.74 5.94
CA GLU A 81 -1.74 3.50 6.58
C GLU A 81 -0.57 3.84 5.64
N ARG A 82 -0.66 3.46 4.36
CA ARG A 82 0.36 3.82 3.36
C ARG A 82 0.34 5.30 2.97
N MET A 83 -0.78 5.99 3.18
CA MET A 83 -0.91 7.42 2.95
C MET A 83 -0.66 8.26 4.23
N SER A 84 -0.49 7.64 5.40
CA SER A 84 -0.21 8.33 6.66
C SER A 84 1.06 9.19 6.58
N ASP A 85 2.10 8.70 5.92
CA ASP A 85 3.34 9.46 5.72
C ASP A 85 3.15 10.68 4.81
N LEU A 86 2.22 10.62 3.84
CA LEU A 86 1.88 11.77 2.99
C LEU A 86 1.13 12.86 3.76
N ILE A 87 0.28 12.48 4.73
CA ILE A 87 -0.44 13.43 5.59
C ILE A 87 0.50 14.05 6.65
N LEU A 88 1.51 13.31 7.10
CA LEU A 88 2.52 13.79 8.06
C LEU A 88 3.61 14.65 7.41
N ALA A 89 3.94 14.41 6.13
CA ALA A 89 4.90 15.21 5.37
C ALA A 89 4.46 16.68 5.23
N ASP A 90 3.16 16.95 5.09
CA ASP A 90 2.64 18.32 4.94
C ASP A 90 2.58 19.12 6.25
N ARG A 91 2.89 18.50 7.41
CA ARG A 91 2.85 19.16 8.72
C ARG A 91 4.20 19.38 9.39
N THR A 92 5.30 18.98 8.76
CA THR A 92 6.65 19.23 9.30
C THR A 92 7.44 20.17 8.41
N ILE A 93 6.92 21.40 8.24
CA ILE A 93 7.80 22.53 7.91
C ILE A 93 8.70 22.73 9.14
N SER A 94 9.95 22.26 9.03
CA SER A 94 11.00 22.52 9.99
C SER A 94 11.28 24.02 10.00
N TYR A 95 10.83 24.73 11.04
CA TYR A 95 11.34 26.07 11.33
C TYR A 95 12.79 25.90 11.82
N LYS A 96 13.75 25.99 10.90
CA LYS A 96 15.18 26.06 11.24
C LYS A 96 15.42 27.30 12.09
N LYS A 97 15.64 27.08 13.38
CA LYS A 97 16.09 28.09 14.34
C LYS A 97 17.61 28.28 14.22
N GLU A 98 18.12 28.75 13.07
CA GLU A 98 19.59 28.92 12.89
C GLU A 98 20.05 30.14 12.07
N GLU A 99 19.19 31.13 11.75
CA GLU A 99 19.66 32.34 11.03
C GLU A 99 19.50 33.68 11.78
N GLN A 100 18.97 33.71 13.01
CA GLN A 100 18.88 34.97 13.78
C GLN A 100 20.05 35.27 14.73
N GLU A 101 20.99 34.34 14.94
CA GLU A 101 22.18 34.59 15.77
C GLU A 101 23.39 35.13 14.97
N ARG A 102 23.25 35.38 13.66
CA ARG A 102 24.32 35.96 12.82
C ARG A 102 24.09 37.41 12.38
N GLU A 103 22.93 38.01 12.67
CA GLU A 103 22.67 39.44 12.40
C GLU A 103 22.62 40.31 13.68
N ALA A 104 23.01 39.78 14.84
CA ALA A 104 23.09 40.53 16.10
C ALA A 104 24.50 40.56 16.72
N ALA A 105 25.55 40.43 15.89
CA ALA A 105 26.95 40.66 16.28
C ALA A 105 27.48 41.95 15.63
#